data_AF-A0A846QL65-F1
#
_entry.id   AF-A0A846QL65-F1
#
_cell.length_a   1.000
_cell.length_b   1.000
_cell.length_c   1.000
_cell.angle_alpha   90.00
_cell.angle_beta   90.00
_cell.angle_gamma   90.00
#
_symmetry.space_group_name_H-M   'P 1'
#
loop_
_entity.id
_entity.type
_entity.pdbx_description
1 polymer ?
#
loop_
_entity_poly.entity_id
_entity_poly.type
_entity_poly.pdbx_seq_one_letter_code
_entity_poly.pdbx_strand_id
1 'polypeptide(L)' 'MEEIYAKKNETCELIKAQPETVQFLLNYSKSMHIVDYDGLKFENNKN' A
#
# COMPACT_ATOMS: atom_id res chain seq x y z
N MET A 1 15.89 -1.90 -4.86
CA MET A 1 14.91 -2.01 -3.75
C MET A 1 15.40 -2.98 -2.68
N GLU A 2 15.94 -4.14 -3.05
CA GLU A 2 16.49 -5.15 -2.13
C GLU A 2 17.43 -4.60 -1.04
N GLU A 3 18.40 -3.77 -1.43
CA GLU A 3 19.39 -3.12 -0.55
C GLU A 3 18.77 -2.27 0.60
N ILE A 4 17.57 -1.73 0.41
CA ILE A 4 16.90 -0.84 1.38
C ILE A 4 16.26 -1.66 2.51
N TYR A 5 15.87 -2.91 2.22
CA TYR A 5 15.28 -3.84 3.18
C TYR A 5 16.33 -4.71 3.89
N ALA A 6 17.54 -4.78 3.35
CA ALA A 6 18.65 -5.57 3.90
C ALA A 6 19.38 -4.87 5.06
N LYS A 7 19.30 -3.54 5.17
CA LYS A 7 19.92 -2.79 6.26
C LYS A 7 19.08 -2.86 7.54
N LYS A 8 19.61 -3.54 8.54
CA LYS A 8 19.04 -3.57 9.89
C LYS A 8 19.40 -2.28 10.63
N ASN A 9 18.43 -1.38 10.79
CA ASN A 9 18.60 -0.19 11.62
C ASN A 9 18.48 -0.58 13.11
N GLU A 10 19.41 -0.11 13.94
CA GLU A 10 19.47 -0.43 15.38
C GLU A 10 18.42 0.33 16.20
N THR A 11 17.91 1.44 15.66
CA THR A 11 16.89 2.29 16.29
C THR A 11 15.63 2.34 15.42
N CYS A 12 14.48 2.18 16.06
CA CYS A 12 13.17 2.31 15.44
C CYS A 12 12.41 3.43 16.17
N GLU A 13 12.06 4.49 15.45
CA GLU A 13 11.23 5.56 15.99
C GLU A 13 9.76 5.21 15.83
N LEU A 14 8.96 5.41 16.88
CA LEU A 14 7.53 5.19 16.81
C LEU A 14 6.86 6.37 16.12
N ILE A 15 6.61 6.23 14.83
CA ILE A 15 5.98 7.28 14.01
C ILE A 15 4.49 6.96 13.82
N LYS A 16 3.63 7.98 13.94
CA LYS A 16 2.21 7.87 13.61
C LYS A 16 1.97 8.36 12.18
N ALA A 17 1.08 7.67 11.47
CA ALA A 17 0.61 8.14 10.17
C ALA A 17 -0.14 9.47 10.35
N GLN A 18 0.12 10.41 9.44
CA GLN A 18 -0.65 11.65 9.38
C GLN A 18 -2.07 11.36 8.87
N PRO A 19 -3.10 12.11 9.30
CA PRO A 19 -4.48 11.91 8.85
C PRO A 19 -4.62 11.91 7.33
N GLU A 20 -3.86 12.73 6.62
CA GLU A 20 -3.83 12.82 5.16
C GLU A 20 -3.35 11.51 4.52
N THR A 21 -2.37 10.85 5.15
CA THR A 21 -1.89 9.54 4.70
C THR A 21 -2.96 8.48 4.87
N VAL A 22 -3.67 8.49 6.01
CA VAL A 22 -4.79 7.57 6.25
C VAL A 22 -5.91 7.82 5.22
N GLN A 23 -6.27 9.07 4.99
CA GLN A 23 -7.30 9.45 4.03
C GLN A 23 -6.92 9.07 2.59
N PHE A 24 -5.66 9.27 2.22
CA PHE A 24 -5.13 8.86 0.92
C PHE A 24 -5.27 7.35 0.72
N LEU A 25 -4.80 6.55 1.68
CA LEU A 25 -4.87 5.09 1.59
C LEU A 25 -6.31 4.58 1.51
N LEU A 26 -7.23 5.18 2.29
CA LEU A 26 -8.65 4.83 2.25
C LEU A 26 -9.29 5.17 0.90
N ASN A 27 -9.00 6.35 0.36
CA ASN A 27 -9.52 6.77 -0.95
C ASN A 27 -8.94 5.89 -2.07
N TYR A 28 -7.65 5.58 -2.00
CA TYR A 28 -6.97 4.71 -2.95
C TYR A 28 -7.59 3.31 -2.95
N SER A 29 -7.77 2.70 -1.77
CA SER A 29 -8.41 1.38 -1.65
C SER A 29 -9.82 1.37 -2.24
N LYS A 30 -10.61 2.42 -2.02
CA LYS A 30 -11.96 2.54 -2.61
C LYS A 30 -11.96 2.70 -4.13
N SER A 31 -10.87 3.22 -4.71
CA SER A 31 -10.73 3.36 -6.17
C SER A 31 -10.29 2.08 -6.87
N MET A 32 -9.96 1.02 -6.12
CA MET A 32 -9.58 -0.27 -6.69
C MET A 32 -10.81 -0.98 -7.25
N HIS A 33 -10.66 -1.53 -8.46
CA HIS A 33 -11.67 -2.33 -9.12
C HIS A 33 -11.26 -3.80 -9.10
N ILE A 34 -12.22 -4.68 -8.80
CA ILE A 34 -12.01 -6.12 -8.95
C ILE A 34 -12.12 -6.48 -10.44
N VAL A 35 -11.09 -7.12 -10.95
CA VAL A 35 -11.02 -7.67 -12.31
C VAL A 35 -10.97 -9.18 -12.18
N ASP A 36 -11.88 -9.86 -12.86
CA ASP A 36 -11.92 -11.32 -12.98
C ASP A 36 -11.28 -11.74 -14.31
N TYR A 37 -10.30 -12.65 -14.25
CA TYR A 37 -9.74 -13.29 -15.44
C TYR A 37 -9.42 -14.76 -15.14
N ASP A 38 -9.96 -15.68 -15.94
CA ASP A 38 -9.74 -17.13 -15.81
C ASP A 38 -9.99 -17.68 -14.39
N GLY A 39 -11.03 -17.17 -13.71
CA GLY A 39 -11.38 -17.55 -12.34
C GLY A 39 -10.50 -16.92 -11.25
N LEU A 40 -9.49 -16.13 -11.62
CA LEU A 40 -8.64 -15.38 -10.70
C LEU A 40 -9.12 -13.94 -10.54
N LYS A 41 -9.07 -13.44 -9.31
CA LYS A 41 -9.47 -12.08 -8.92
C LYS A 41 -8.25 -11.21 -8.67
N PHE A 42 -8.25 -10.04 -9.31
CA PHE A 42 -7.21 -9.03 -9.15
C PHE A 42 -7.83 -7.70 -8.76
N GLU A 43 -7.14 -6.95 -7.92
CA GLU A 43 -7.49 -5.55 -7.65
C GLU A 43 -6.64 -4.67 -8.57
N ASN A 44 -7.29 -3.80 -9.33
CA ASN A 44 -6.62 -2.88 -10.24
C ASN A 44 -7.07 -1.44 -10.00
N ASN A 45 -6.12 -0.52 -9.96
CA ASN A 45 -6.40 0.91 -9.96
C ASN A 45 -6.55 1.37 -11.42
N LYS A 46 -7.73 1.86 -11.82
CA LYS A 46 -7.99 2.33 -13.20
C LYS A 46 -7.61 3.81 -13.43
N ASN A 47 -6.80 4.42 -12.56
CA ASN A 47 -6.21 5.75 -12.84
C ASN A 47 -5.05 5.67 -13.83
#